data_AF-A0A973KZM4-F1
#
_entry.id   AF-A0A973KZM4-F1
#
_cell.length_a   1.000
_cell.length_b   1.000
_cell.length_c   1.000
_cell.angle_alpha   90.00
_cell.angle_beta   90.00
_cell.angle_gamma   90.00
#
_symmetry.space_group_name_H-M   'P 1'
#
loop_
_entity.id
_entity.type
_entity.pdbx_description
1 polymer ?
#
loop_
_entity_poly.entity_id
_entity_poly.type
_entity_poly.pdbx_seq_one_letter_code
_entity_poly.pdbx_strand_id
1 'polypeptide(L)'
;TPIKINDLTGTYTPKKTGKVTFTPGVLTIKALGTTTTCTPSNNPGPALSLDVTAAGGSPGGSQGGTDSGGSLPQTGPDDSAVALGTLGGTVLLAGTAGALWVTRRNQVARR
;
A
#
# COMPACT_ATOMS: atom_id res chain seq x y z
N THR A 1 -2.32 -44.84 -16.06
CA THR A 1 -1.68 -43.56 -16.46
C THR A 1 -0.90 -43.02 -15.28
N PRO A 2 0.26 -42.37 -15.48
CA PRO A 2 0.96 -41.68 -14.40
C PRO A 2 0.04 -40.64 -13.76
N ILE A 3 0.03 -40.55 -12.43
CA ILE A 3 -0.72 -39.51 -11.72
C ILE A 3 -0.04 -38.17 -12.00
N LYS A 4 -0.73 -37.27 -12.70
CA LYS A 4 -0.26 -35.90 -12.92
C LYS A 4 -0.60 -35.07 -11.68
N ILE A 5 0.42 -34.51 -11.04
CA ILE A 5 0.24 -33.49 -10.01
C ILE A 5 0.05 -32.16 -10.73
N ASN A 6 -1.05 -31.47 -10.44
CA ASN A 6 -1.31 -30.13 -10.99
C ASN A 6 -0.53 -29.07 -10.21
N ASP A 7 -0.46 -27.86 -10.78
CA ASP A 7 0.15 -26.73 -10.12
C ASP A 7 -0.54 -26.45 -8.78
N LEU A 8 0.26 -26.46 -7.73
CA LEU A 8 -0.19 -26.13 -6.38
C LEU A 8 -0.01 -24.62 -6.20
N THR A 9 -1.12 -23.92 -6.00
CA THR A 9 -1.12 -22.47 -5.76
C THR A 9 -1.51 -22.17 -4.31
N GLY A 10 -1.00 -21.05 -3.80
CA GLY A 10 -1.27 -20.58 -2.45
C GLY A 10 -1.01 -19.09 -2.34
N THR A 11 -1.60 -18.45 -1.33
CA THR A 11 -1.38 -17.01 -1.07
C THR A 11 -0.51 -16.83 0.15
N TYR A 12 0.47 -15.94 0.05
CA TYR A 12 1.29 -15.52 1.17
C TYR A 12 1.00 -14.04 1.48
N THR A 13 0.57 -13.75 2.71
CA THR A 13 0.34 -12.38 3.19
C THR A 13 1.38 -12.02 4.23
N PRO A 14 2.37 -11.17 3.90
CA PRO A 14 3.36 -10.73 4.87
C PRO A 14 2.74 -9.85 5.96
N LYS A 15 3.19 -10.01 7.21
CA LYS A 15 2.72 -9.20 8.35
C LYS A 15 3.77 -8.20 8.88
N LYS A 16 5.02 -8.35 8.47
CA LYS A 16 6.16 -7.54 8.94
C LYS A 16 7.17 -7.39 7.80
N THR A 17 7.93 -6.29 7.84
CA THR A 17 9.15 -6.11 7.05
C THR A 17 10.17 -7.20 7.41
N GLY A 18 10.87 -7.73 6.42
CA GLY A 18 11.95 -8.69 6.61
C GLY A 18 12.13 -9.63 5.44
N LYS A 19 13.08 -10.55 5.59
CA LYS A 19 13.37 -11.59 4.60
C LYS A 19 12.59 -12.86 4.91
N VAL A 20 11.93 -13.42 3.91
CA VAL A 20 11.16 -14.65 4.02
C VAL A 20 11.70 -15.66 3.03
N THR A 21 11.98 -16.85 3.52
CA THR A 21 12.58 -17.93 2.73
C THR A 21 11.63 -19.11 2.70
N PHE A 22 11.31 -19.58 1.49
CA PHE A 22 10.48 -20.75 1.26
C PHE A 22 11.36 -21.92 0.86
N THR A 23 11.37 -22.93 1.71
CA THR A 23 12.11 -24.18 1.48
C THR A 23 11.12 -25.30 1.18
N PRO A 24 11.39 -26.17 0.19
CA PRO A 24 10.55 -27.33 -0.08
C PRO A 24 10.43 -28.23 1.16
N GLY A 25 9.19 -28.49 1.57
CA GLY A 25 8.88 -29.34 2.71
C GLY A 25 8.41 -30.74 2.32
N VAL A 26 7.79 -31.43 3.27
CA VAL A 26 7.16 -32.73 3.07
C VAL A 26 5.88 -32.56 2.23
N LEU A 27 5.77 -33.33 1.15
CA LEU A 27 4.53 -33.46 0.39
C LEU A 27 3.78 -34.71 0.86
N THR A 28 2.55 -34.52 1.33
CA THR A 28 1.66 -35.63 1.70
C THR A 28 0.58 -35.80 0.65
N ILE A 29 0.52 -36.98 0.05
CA ILE A 29 -0.47 -37.35 -0.97
C ILE A 29 -1.45 -38.33 -0.34
N LYS A 30 -2.75 -38.03 -0.39
CA LYS A 30 -3.81 -38.93 0.05
C LYS A 30 -4.68 -39.29 -1.14
N ALA A 31 -4.65 -40.55 -1.55
CA ALA A 31 -5.42 -41.05 -2.69
C ALA A 31 -5.86 -42.49 -2.45
N LEU A 32 -7.12 -42.81 -2.76
CA LEU A 32 -7.69 -44.17 -2.70
C LEU A 32 -7.42 -44.91 -1.37
N GLY A 33 -7.46 -44.20 -0.24
CA GLY A 33 -7.18 -44.77 1.09
C GLY A 33 -5.70 -44.98 1.41
N THR A 34 -4.79 -44.69 0.49
CA THR A 34 -3.33 -44.73 0.72
C THR A 34 -2.80 -43.33 1.02
N THR A 35 -1.94 -43.23 2.02
CA THR A 35 -1.19 -42.00 2.33
C THR A 35 0.28 -42.21 1.93
N THR A 36 0.75 -41.43 0.97
CA THR A 36 2.16 -41.41 0.55
C THR A 36 2.80 -40.13 1.03
N THR A 37 3.91 -40.26 1.76
CA THR A 37 4.68 -39.14 2.27
C THR A 37 5.98 -39.03 1.50
N CYS A 38 6.17 -37.91 0.82
CA CYS A 38 7.40 -37.59 0.11
C CYS A 38 8.21 -36.61 0.95
N THR A 39 9.27 -37.10 1.58
CA THR A 39 10.20 -36.31 2.40
C THR A 39 11.46 -36.01 1.59
N PRO A 40 11.95 -34.76 1.55
CA PRO A 40 13.22 -34.44 0.89
C PRO A 40 14.40 -35.17 1.53
N SER A 41 15.27 -35.80 0.73
CA SER A 41 16.39 -36.61 1.22
C SER A 41 17.69 -35.83 1.44
N ASN A 42 17.85 -34.68 0.80
CA ASN A 42 19.11 -33.95 0.69
C ASN A 42 19.08 -32.55 1.34
N ASN A 43 18.13 -32.33 2.26
CA ASN A 43 17.96 -31.06 2.97
C ASN A 43 17.98 -29.84 2.03
N PRO A 44 16.93 -29.68 1.20
CA PRO A 44 16.95 -28.73 0.09
C PRO A 44 17.19 -27.31 0.59
N GLY A 45 17.93 -26.55 -0.23
CA GLY A 45 18.10 -25.12 -0.04
C GLY A 45 16.81 -24.33 -0.31
N PRO A 46 16.86 -23.00 -0.15
CA PRO A 46 15.73 -22.13 -0.41
C PRO A 46 15.29 -22.20 -1.88
N ALA A 47 14.01 -22.46 -2.11
CA ALA A 47 13.41 -22.45 -3.46
C ALA A 47 12.95 -21.05 -3.87
N LEU A 48 12.59 -20.20 -2.91
CA LEU A 48 12.21 -18.81 -3.13
C LEU A 48 12.60 -17.97 -1.91
N SER A 49 13.14 -16.78 -2.14
CA SER A 49 13.38 -15.78 -1.10
C SER A 49 12.68 -14.49 -1.49
N LEU A 50 11.93 -13.90 -0.56
CA LEU A 50 11.29 -12.60 -0.75
C LEU A 50 11.81 -11.63 0.31
N ASP A 51 12.23 -10.46 -0.14
CA ASP A 51 12.48 -9.32 0.73
C ASP A 51 11.20 -8.49 0.82
N VAL A 52 10.58 -8.52 1.99
CA VAL A 52 9.34 -7.82 2.27
C VAL A 52 9.67 -6.47 2.88
N THR A 53 9.20 -5.41 2.24
CA THR A 53 9.25 -4.05 2.79
C THR A 53 7.84 -3.58 3.09
N ALA A 54 7.57 -3.19 4.34
CA ALA A 54 6.32 -2.51 4.67
C ALA A 54 6.23 -1.19 3.89
N ALA A 55 5.03 -0.87 3.41
CA ALA A 55 4.75 0.48 2.95
C ALA A 55 5.00 1.44 4.12
N GLY A 56 5.88 2.42 3.93
CA GLY A 56 6.34 3.30 5.01
C GLY A 56 5.20 4.10 5.62
N GLY A 57 4.98 3.93 6.93
CA GLY A 57 4.34 4.94 7.76
C GLY A 57 5.35 6.04 8.02
N SER A 58 5.03 7.27 7.59
CA SER A 58 5.85 8.44 7.89
C SER A 58 6.01 8.60 9.41
N PRO A 59 7.22 8.87 9.95
CA PRO A 59 7.37 9.23 11.36
C PRO A 59 6.81 10.65 11.55
N GLY A 60 5.49 10.73 11.75
CA GLY A 60 4.77 11.97 12.01
C GLY A 60 5.17 12.56 13.35
N GLY A 61 5.70 13.77 13.32
CA GLY A 61 6.32 14.46 14.45
C GLY A 61 5.38 14.70 15.63
N SER A 62 5.97 14.64 16.82
CA SER A 62 5.41 15.16 18.05
C SER A 62 5.30 16.68 17.97
N GLN A 63 4.22 17.20 17.37
CA GLN A 63 3.81 18.58 17.56
C GLN A 63 3.00 18.63 18.86
N GLY A 64 3.63 19.07 19.95
CA GLY A 64 2.93 19.42 21.18
C GLY A 64 1.89 20.51 20.88
N GLY A 65 0.65 20.27 21.29
CA GLY A 65 -0.48 21.15 21.05
C GLY A 65 -1.64 20.86 22.00
N THR A 66 -1.53 21.44 23.19
CA THR A 66 -2.57 21.96 24.09
C THR A 66 -3.93 21.25 24.18
N ASP A 67 -4.23 20.77 25.39
CA ASP A 67 -5.56 20.46 25.92
C ASP A 67 -6.63 21.49 25.52
N SER A 68 -7.73 21.03 24.91
CA SER A 68 -9.11 21.51 25.14
C SER A 68 -10.14 20.73 24.30
N GLY A 69 -10.99 19.94 24.98
CA GLY A 69 -12.37 19.67 24.55
C GLY A 69 -12.60 18.49 23.58
N GLY A 70 -13.02 17.35 24.14
CA GLY A 70 -13.76 16.22 23.53
C GLY A 70 -13.75 16.05 22.01
N SER A 71 -12.91 15.15 21.50
CA SER A 71 -12.95 14.74 20.08
C SER A 71 -13.94 13.59 19.88
N LEU A 72 -14.86 13.75 18.94
CA LEU A 72 -15.62 12.66 18.32
C LEU A 72 -14.63 11.62 17.73
N PRO A 73 -15.00 10.33 17.64
CA PRO A 73 -14.14 9.34 17.00
C PRO A 73 -13.83 9.77 15.56
N GLN A 74 -12.54 9.92 15.26
CA GLN A 74 -12.03 10.33 13.96
C GLN A 74 -12.20 9.18 12.96
N THR A 75 -13.39 9.08 12.36
CA THR A 75 -13.73 8.08 11.34
C THR A 75 -13.52 8.60 9.91
N GLY A 76 -12.55 9.49 9.70
CA GLY A 76 -12.19 10.03 8.40
C GLY A 76 -10.69 9.86 8.16
N PRO A 77 -10.24 9.53 6.93
CA PRO A 77 -8.82 9.49 6.60
C PRO A 77 -8.17 10.87 6.84
N ASP A 78 -7.02 10.90 7.50
CA ASP A 78 -6.25 12.11 7.78
C ASP A 78 -5.71 12.82 6.51
N ASP A 79 -5.95 12.25 5.32
CA ASP A 79 -5.53 12.76 4.02
C ASP A 79 -6.49 13.79 3.40
N SER A 80 -7.23 14.54 4.22
CA SER A 80 -8.09 15.62 3.73
C SER A 80 -7.30 16.90 3.38
N ALA A 81 -6.06 17.06 3.86
CA ALA A 81 -5.25 18.25 3.56
C ALA A 81 -4.74 18.27 2.11
N VAL A 82 -4.40 17.11 1.54
CA VAL A 82 -3.91 17.01 0.15
C VAL A 82 -5.09 17.03 -0.84
N ALA A 83 -6.24 16.45 -0.45
CA ALA A 83 -7.48 16.51 -1.22
C ALA A 83 -8.11 17.91 -1.25
N LEU A 84 -8.10 18.64 -0.12
CA LEU A 84 -8.52 20.05 -0.09
C LEU A 84 -7.45 21.00 -0.64
N GLY A 85 -6.17 20.65 -0.56
CA GLY A 85 -5.06 21.45 -1.10
C GLY A 85 -5.07 21.54 -2.63
N THR A 86 -5.49 20.48 -3.33
CA THR A 86 -5.63 20.48 -4.79
C THR A 86 -6.86 21.25 -5.28
N LEU A 87 -7.99 21.16 -4.56
CA LEU A 87 -9.16 22.01 -4.80
C LEU A 87 -8.89 23.48 -4.46
N GLY A 88 -8.27 23.77 -3.31
CA GLY A 88 -7.93 25.13 -2.90
C GLY A 88 -6.86 25.78 -3.78
N GLY A 89 -5.84 25.01 -4.19
CA GLY A 89 -4.76 25.48 -5.06
C GLY A 89 -5.24 25.86 -6.46
N THR A 90 -6.15 25.08 -7.05
CA THR A 90 -6.73 25.39 -8.36
C THR A 90 -7.65 26.62 -8.31
N VAL A 91 -8.42 26.81 -7.23
CA VAL A 91 -9.23 28.02 -7.02
C VAL A 91 -8.36 29.26 -6.87
N LEU A 92 -7.26 29.20 -6.12
CA LEU A 92 -6.33 30.33 -5.97
C LEU A 92 -5.66 30.72 -7.30
N LEU A 93 -5.21 29.72 -8.08
CA LEU A 93 -4.60 29.94 -9.40
C LEU A 93 -5.60 30.49 -10.42
N ALA A 94 -6.83 29.97 -10.45
CA ALA A 94 -7.88 30.48 -11.32
C ALA A 94 -8.29 31.92 -10.94
N GLY A 95 -8.39 32.22 -9.64
CA GLY A 95 -8.71 33.56 -9.14
C GLY A 95 -7.65 34.62 -9.49
N THR A 96 -6.37 34.29 -9.31
CA THR A 96 -5.26 35.21 -9.66
C THR A 96 -5.16 35.46 -11.16
N ALA A 97 -5.35 34.43 -12.00
CA ALA A 97 -5.40 34.60 -13.45
C ALA A 97 -6.60 35.45 -13.89
N GLY A 98 -7.78 35.25 -13.27
CA GLY A 98 -8.98 36.06 -13.50
C GLY A 98 -8.76 37.53 -13.16
N ALA A 99 -8.20 37.84 -11.99
CA ALA A 99 -7.90 39.22 -11.59
C ALA A 99 -6.87 39.90 -12.51
N LEU A 100 -5.82 39.17 -12.92
CA LEU A 100 -4.83 39.69 -13.87
C LEU A 100 -5.46 40.00 -15.24
N TRP A 101 -6.40 39.18 -15.68
CA TRP A 101 -7.08 39.39 -16.95
C TRP A 101 -8.07 40.56 -16.92
N VAL A 102 -8.83 40.72 -15.83
CA VAL A 102 -9.73 41.88 -15.65
C VAL A 102 -8.95 43.19 -15.59
N THR A 103 -7.85 43.23 -14.84
CA THR A 103 -7.00 44.44 -14.74
C THR A 103 -6.34 44.79 -16.07
N ARG A 104 -5.90 43.80 -16.86
CA ARG A 104 -5.38 44.03 -18.22
C ARG A 104 -6.45 44.53 -19.19
N ARG A 105 -7.68 44.03 -19.11
CA ARG A 105 -8.79 44.51 -19.97
C ARG A 105 -9.18 45.95 -19.69
N ASN A 106 -9.18 46.38 -18.42
CA ASN A 106 -9.44 47.78 -18.07
C ASN A 106 -8.35 48.76 -18.54
N GLN A 107 -7.11 48.29 -18.80
CA GLN A 107 -6.05 49.11 -19.38
C GLN A 107 -6.23 49.31 -20.90
N VAL A 108 -6.75 48.31 -21.60
CA VAL A 108 -7.04 48.40 -23.05
C VAL A 108 -8.27 49.26 -23.34
N ALA A 109 -9.29 49.22 -22.47
CA ALA A 109 -10.49 50.05 -22.59
C ALA A 109 -10.26 51.54 -22.27
N ARG A 110 -9.09 51.91 -21.71
CA ARG A 110 -8.73 53.28 -21.33
C ARG A 110 -7.72 53.94 -22.29
N ARG A 111 -7.53 53.36 -23.48
CA ARG A 111 -6.79 53.94 -24.59
C ARG A 111 -7.72 54.36 -25.71
#